data_AF-A0A1I4ZLC2-F1
#
_entry.id   AF-A0A1I4ZLC2-F1
#
_cell.length_a   1.000
_cell.length_b   1.000
_cell.length_c   1.000
_cell.angle_alpha   90.00
_cell.angle_beta   90.00
_cell.angle_gamma   90.00
#
_symmetry.space_group_name_H-M   'P 1'
#
loop_
_entity.id
_entity.type
_entity.pdbx_description
1 polymer ?
#
loop_
_entity_poly.entity_id
_entity_poly.type
_entity_poly.pdbx_seq_one_letter_code
_entity_poly.pdbx_strand_id
1 'polypeptide(L)'
;MTEQASWRAVAAATGAGDRARTEAGVRLAYRRAGLAEPERIVWAPSPLAAVRLLSGGAAEDGEALPATGASVRGAVRDRQVAAARARLHTRLGPTGWSDHWRATGADLWETTRPLVDRVRAGVVEALAPADRKAETGVRLLLLDAVLGQHDAAWISALDTAPELDGLAEVARTAGWWWPYASVAVVAERPVELHRDEAGRLDRGDGPALAFSDGFALHAWRGLPVPGAFLDRLGTLTPQLIRAEENAELRRVMLEFYGYDRYLEESGAEPVHRDETGVLWRIALPGDEDVVMVEVVNSTPEPDGTSRTYWLRVPPATTTAREGVAWTFGLRPEVYEPLRQT
;
A
#
# COMPACT_ATOMS: atom_id res chain seq x y z
N MET A 1 -0.66 -11.47 -24.04
CA MET A 1 -0.36 -11.01 -22.67
C MET A 1 0.52 -12.07 -22.02
N THR A 2 1.65 -11.69 -21.43
CA THR A 2 2.47 -12.63 -20.65
C THR A 2 1.74 -13.02 -19.36
N GLU A 3 2.02 -14.21 -18.84
CA GLU A 3 1.39 -14.73 -17.61
C GLU A 3 1.61 -13.81 -16.39
N GLN A 4 2.74 -13.10 -16.34
CA GLN A 4 3.03 -12.07 -15.33
C GLN A 4 2.08 -10.85 -15.41
N ALA A 5 1.73 -10.40 -16.62
CA ALA A 5 0.77 -9.31 -16.80
C ALA A 5 -0.64 -9.71 -16.33
N SER A 6 -0.97 -11.00 -16.40
CA SER A 6 -2.21 -11.56 -15.86
C SER A 6 -2.25 -11.48 -14.33
N TRP A 7 -1.16 -11.86 -13.65
CA TRP A 7 -1.11 -11.84 -12.18
C TRP A 7 -1.04 -10.44 -11.57
N ARG A 8 -0.47 -9.45 -12.26
CA ARG A 8 -0.56 -8.04 -11.85
C ARG A 8 -2.02 -7.55 -11.85
N ALA A 9 -2.79 -7.89 -12.88
CA ALA A 9 -4.21 -7.56 -12.95
C ALA A 9 -5.02 -8.27 -11.85
N VAL A 10 -4.70 -9.54 -11.57
CA VAL A 10 -5.33 -10.30 -10.47
C VAL A 10 -5.05 -9.64 -9.11
N ALA A 11 -3.79 -9.28 -8.83
CA ALA A 11 -3.40 -8.67 -7.56
C ALA A 11 -4.06 -7.31 -7.30
N ALA A 12 -4.42 -6.60 -8.37
CA ALA A 12 -5.08 -5.29 -8.34
C ALA A 12 -6.60 -5.35 -8.60
N ALA A 13 -7.18 -6.55 -8.73
CA ALA A 13 -8.59 -6.70 -9.07
C ALA A 13 -9.50 -6.12 -7.98
N THR A 14 -10.53 -5.41 -8.41
CA THR A 14 -11.60 -4.86 -7.57
C THR A 14 -12.97 -5.41 -8.02
N GLY A 15 -13.99 -5.21 -7.19
CA GLY A 15 -15.36 -5.63 -7.46
C GLY A 15 -15.73 -7.02 -6.95
N ALA A 16 -16.98 -7.40 -7.10
CA ALA A 16 -17.51 -8.66 -6.56
C ALA A 16 -16.73 -9.89 -7.07
N GLY A 17 -16.51 -10.85 -6.18
CA GLY A 17 -15.89 -12.11 -6.55
C GLY A 17 -16.81 -13.04 -7.34
N ASP A 18 -16.22 -13.96 -8.10
CA ASP A 18 -16.98 -15.04 -8.75
C ASP A 18 -17.20 -16.16 -7.74
N ARG A 19 -18.36 -16.14 -7.06
CA ARG A 19 -18.63 -17.04 -5.95
C ARG A 19 -18.53 -18.52 -6.33
N ALA A 20 -19.11 -18.90 -7.46
CA ALA A 20 -19.11 -20.29 -7.91
C ALA A 20 -17.69 -20.81 -8.16
N ARG A 21 -16.87 -20.00 -8.85
CA ARG A 21 -15.47 -20.38 -9.12
C ARG A 21 -14.61 -20.36 -7.87
N THR A 22 -14.77 -19.35 -7.01
CA THR A 22 -14.05 -19.28 -5.74
C THR A 22 -14.35 -20.49 -4.87
N GLU A 23 -15.61 -20.86 -4.70
CA GLU A 23 -15.99 -22.02 -3.90
C GLU A 23 -15.44 -23.34 -4.47
N ALA A 24 -15.45 -23.49 -5.80
CA ALA A 24 -14.83 -24.63 -6.46
C ALA A 24 -13.30 -24.66 -6.21
N GLY A 25 -12.64 -23.50 -6.23
CA GLY A 25 -11.22 -23.34 -5.91
C GLY A 25 -10.89 -23.69 -4.46
N VAL A 26 -11.71 -23.23 -3.50
CA VAL A 26 -11.60 -23.58 -2.08
C VAL A 26 -11.68 -25.09 -1.90
N ARG A 27 -12.74 -25.73 -2.43
CA ARG A 27 -12.92 -27.20 -2.35
C ARG A 27 -11.76 -27.94 -2.99
N LEU A 28 -11.27 -27.47 -4.14
CA LEU A 28 -10.08 -28.04 -4.80
C LEU A 28 -8.84 -27.93 -3.92
N ALA A 29 -8.59 -26.79 -3.26
CA ALA A 29 -7.44 -26.61 -2.38
C ALA A 29 -7.46 -27.60 -1.19
N TYR A 30 -8.64 -27.87 -0.60
CA TYR A 30 -8.80 -28.90 0.44
C TYR A 30 -8.51 -30.32 -0.11
N ARG A 31 -9.06 -30.66 -1.28
CA ARG A 31 -8.78 -31.96 -1.92
C ARG A 31 -7.30 -32.15 -2.24
N ARG A 32 -6.61 -31.11 -2.73
CA ARG A 32 -5.15 -31.12 -2.97
C ARG A 32 -4.36 -31.31 -1.67
N ALA A 33 -4.88 -30.82 -0.55
CA ALA A 33 -4.30 -31.02 0.77
C ALA A 33 -4.66 -32.37 1.42
N GLY A 34 -5.48 -33.20 0.78
CA GLY A 34 -5.94 -34.48 1.32
C GLY A 34 -6.92 -34.34 2.49
N LEU A 35 -7.65 -33.22 2.55
CA LEU A 35 -8.64 -32.93 3.58
C LEU A 35 -10.07 -33.10 3.03
N ALA A 36 -11.02 -33.34 3.93
CA ALA A 36 -12.43 -33.22 3.62
C ALA A 36 -12.76 -31.77 3.26
N GLU A 37 -13.65 -31.55 2.29
CA GLU A 37 -14.10 -30.22 1.91
C GLU A 37 -14.87 -29.54 3.07
N PRO A 38 -14.82 -28.21 3.19
CA PRO A 38 -15.61 -27.52 4.20
C PRO A 38 -17.11 -27.74 3.95
N GLU A 39 -17.85 -27.98 5.03
CA GLU A 39 -19.30 -28.20 4.99
C GLU A 39 -20.05 -26.94 4.55
N ARG A 40 -19.50 -25.76 4.90
CA ARG A 40 -20.04 -24.45 4.51
C ARG A 40 -18.93 -23.52 4.05
N ILE A 41 -19.24 -22.69 3.05
CA ILE A 41 -18.40 -21.57 2.64
C ILE A 41 -19.22 -20.29 2.87
N VAL A 42 -18.71 -19.43 3.74
CA VAL A 42 -19.38 -18.19 4.18
C VAL A 42 -18.69 -17.00 3.54
N TRP A 43 -19.46 -16.07 2.99
CA TRP A 43 -18.94 -14.85 2.37
C TRP A 43 -19.07 -13.66 3.31
N ALA A 44 -18.01 -12.86 3.37
CA ALA A 44 -17.95 -11.61 4.10
C ALA A 44 -17.64 -10.47 3.12
N PRO A 45 -18.21 -9.27 3.31
CA PRO A 45 -17.98 -8.13 2.41
C PRO A 45 -16.56 -7.56 2.49
N SER A 46 -15.81 -7.89 3.54
CA SER A 46 -14.42 -7.43 3.73
C SER A 46 -13.64 -8.35 4.67
N PRO A 47 -12.30 -8.24 4.72
CA PRO A 47 -11.48 -8.87 5.75
C PRO A 47 -11.86 -8.45 7.16
N LEU A 48 -12.32 -7.21 7.36
CA LEU A 48 -12.79 -6.72 8.66
C LEU A 48 -14.04 -7.48 9.10
N ALA A 49 -15.03 -7.62 8.21
CA ALA A 49 -16.24 -8.38 8.46
C ALA A 49 -15.93 -9.87 8.70
N ALA A 50 -15.03 -10.47 7.93
CA ALA A 50 -14.60 -11.86 8.13
C ALA A 50 -13.98 -12.09 9.51
N VAL A 51 -13.15 -11.17 10.01
CA VAL A 51 -12.56 -11.30 11.35
C VAL A 51 -13.60 -11.05 12.46
N ARG A 52 -14.55 -10.14 12.28
CA ARG A 52 -15.69 -9.97 13.22
C ARG A 52 -16.49 -11.25 13.35
N LEU A 53 -16.84 -11.85 12.22
CA LEU A 53 -17.50 -13.14 12.10
C LEU A 53 -16.76 -14.24 12.87
N LEU A 54 -15.46 -14.38 12.63
CA LEU A 54 -14.61 -15.39 13.29
C LEU A 54 -14.39 -15.12 14.79
N SER A 55 -14.58 -13.88 15.23
CA SER A 55 -14.51 -13.49 16.65
C SER A 55 -15.81 -13.77 17.42
N GLY A 56 -16.82 -14.37 16.76
CA GLY A 56 -18.13 -14.67 17.35
C GLY A 56 -19.21 -13.61 17.10
N GLY A 57 -18.97 -12.66 16.19
CA GLY A 57 -19.99 -11.76 15.70
C GLY A 57 -21.01 -12.48 14.80
N ALA A 58 -22.22 -11.93 14.70
CA ALA A 58 -23.24 -12.42 13.76
C ALA A 58 -22.92 -11.96 12.32
N ALA A 59 -23.32 -12.76 11.33
CA ALA A 59 -23.31 -12.36 9.93
C ALA A 59 -24.35 -11.28 9.63
N GLU A 60 -24.29 -10.69 8.43
CA GLU A 60 -25.24 -9.66 7.99
C GLU A 60 -26.70 -10.16 7.96
N ASP A 61 -26.90 -11.46 7.77
CA ASP A 61 -28.19 -12.14 7.85
C ASP A 61 -28.60 -12.54 9.29
N GLY A 62 -27.76 -12.21 10.28
CA GLY A 62 -27.99 -12.48 11.70
C GLY A 62 -27.63 -13.89 12.16
N GLU A 63 -27.13 -14.77 11.28
CA GLU A 63 -26.72 -16.12 11.67
C GLU A 63 -25.30 -16.12 12.25
N ALA A 64 -25.10 -16.81 13.38
CA ALA A 64 -23.76 -17.00 13.94
C ALA A 64 -23.02 -18.06 13.12
N LEU A 65 -21.69 -17.91 13.02
CA LEU A 65 -20.87 -18.96 12.40
C LEU A 65 -21.01 -20.27 13.19
N PRO A 66 -21.26 -21.41 12.52
CA PRO A 66 -21.19 -22.70 13.18
C PRO A 66 -19.75 -22.96 13.64
N ALA A 67 -19.57 -23.98 14.50
CA ALA A 67 -18.25 -24.37 14.97
C ALA A 67 -17.30 -24.61 13.78
N THR A 68 -16.30 -23.75 13.65
CA THR A 68 -15.39 -23.75 12.49
C THR A 68 -14.40 -24.91 12.52
N GLY A 69 -14.04 -25.36 13.73
CA GLY A 69 -12.95 -26.29 13.96
C GLY A 69 -11.58 -25.60 13.92
N ALA A 70 -10.50 -26.40 13.92
CA ALA A 70 -9.15 -25.85 13.86
C ALA A 70 -8.84 -25.26 12.48
N SER A 71 -7.97 -24.24 12.44
CA SER A 71 -7.42 -23.71 11.19
C SER A 71 -6.64 -24.79 10.47
N VAL A 72 -6.90 -24.95 9.17
CA VAL A 72 -6.19 -25.90 8.30
C VAL A 72 -5.29 -25.17 7.29
N ARG A 73 -5.07 -23.87 7.47
CA ARG A 73 -4.25 -23.01 6.58
C ARG A 73 -2.84 -23.57 6.36
N GLY A 74 -2.23 -24.14 7.39
CA GLY A 74 -0.92 -24.78 7.26
C GLY A 74 -0.91 -25.96 6.26
N ALA A 75 -1.97 -26.77 6.24
CA ALA A 75 -2.09 -27.91 5.32
C ALA A 75 -2.52 -27.47 3.90
N VAL A 76 -3.49 -26.56 3.82
CA VAL A 76 -4.07 -26.07 2.56
C VAL A 76 -3.11 -25.17 1.79
N ARG A 77 -2.31 -24.34 2.48
CA ARG A 77 -1.44 -23.35 1.85
C ARG A 77 0.03 -23.61 2.11
N ASP A 78 0.47 -23.59 3.37
CA ASP A 78 1.92 -23.56 3.66
C ASP A 78 2.65 -24.79 3.18
N ARG A 79 2.13 -25.98 3.47
CA ARG A 79 2.73 -27.25 3.02
C ARG A 79 2.74 -27.37 1.50
N GLN A 80 1.65 -26.97 0.83
CA GLN A 80 1.55 -27.03 -0.63
C GLN A 80 2.56 -26.08 -1.30
N VAL A 81 2.61 -24.82 -0.86
CA VAL A 81 3.56 -23.82 -1.36
C VAL A 81 5.00 -24.24 -1.08
N ALA A 82 5.29 -24.74 0.13
CA ALA A 82 6.62 -25.21 0.49
C ALA A 82 7.07 -26.40 -0.38
N ALA A 83 6.17 -27.37 -0.63
CA ALA A 83 6.45 -28.52 -1.48
C ALA A 83 6.69 -28.10 -2.95
N ALA A 84 5.82 -27.25 -3.50
CA ALA A 84 5.98 -26.72 -4.85
C ALA A 84 7.30 -25.95 -5.01
N ARG A 85 7.61 -25.06 -4.07
CA ARG A 85 8.87 -24.32 -4.03
C ARG A 85 10.08 -25.23 -3.93
N ALA A 86 10.05 -26.24 -3.05
CA ALA A 86 11.15 -27.20 -2.90
C ALA A 86 11.41 -27.95 -4.22
N ARG A 87 10.37 -28.44 -4.89
CA ARG A 87 10.52 -29.13 -6.18
C ARG A 87 11.07 -28.22 -7.27
N LEU A 88 10.60 -26.97 -7.37
CA LEU A 88 11.12 -26.01 -8.34
C LEU A 88 12.58 -25.63 -8.03
N HIS A 89 12.89 -25.38 -6.77
CA HIS A 89 14.25 -25.06 -6.33
C HIS A 89 15.23 -26.21 -6.59
N THR A 90 14.84 -27.47 -6.38
CA THR A 90 15.66 -28.64 -6.73
C THR A 90 15.95 -28.71 -8.23
N ARG A 91 15.00 -28.34 -9.09
CA ARG A 91 15.19 -28.35 -10.56
C ARG A 91 16.08 -27.21 -11.06
N LEU A 92 15.91 -26.00 -10.51
CA LEU A 92 16.60 -24.79 -10.99
C LEU A 92 17.94 -24.52 -10.30
N GLY A 93 18.13 -25.07 -9.10
CA GLY A 93 19.21 -24.67 -8.20
C GLY A 93 19.04 -23.24 -7.65
N PRO A 94 19.95 -22.77 -6.79
CA PRO A 94 19.82 -21.48 -6.10
C PRO A 94 19.82 -20.26 -7.06
N THR A 95 20.71 -20.25 -8.06
CA THR A 95 20.80 -19.15 -9.02
C THR A 95 19.57 -19.10 -9.92
N GLY A 96 19.18 -20.25 -10.49
CA GLY A 96 17.99 -20.32 -11.35
C GLY A 96 16.70 -19.98 -10.60
N TRP A 97 16.58 -20.37 -9.32
CA TRP A 97 15.47 -19.91 -8.48
C TRP A 97 15.46 -18.39 -8.32
N SER A 98 16.63 -17.77 -8.10
CA SER A 98 16.73 -16.32 -7.94
C SER A 98 16.34 -15.56 -9.21
N ASP A 99 16.79 -16.04 -10.37
CA ASP A 99 16.41 -15.49 -11.68
C ASP A 99 14.92 -15.66 -11.96
N HIS A 100 14.38 -16.86 -11.69
CA HIS A 100 12.96 -17.16 -11.85
C HIS A 100 12.08 -16.28 -10.95
N TRP A 101 12.46 -16.11 -9.67
CA TRP A 101 11.73 -15.25 -8.74
C TRP A 101 11.72 -13.80 -9.22
N ARG A 102 12.88 -13.27 -9.66
CA ARG A 102 12.97 -11.92 -10.26
C ARG A 102 12.08 -11.77 -11.49
N ALA A 103 12.02 -12.78 -12.34
CA ALA A 103 11.23 -12.75 -13.57
C ALA A 103 9.71 -12.90 -13.35
N THR A 104 9.28 -13.41 -12.19
CA THR A 104 7.87 -13.76 -11.94
C THR A 104 7.28 -12.98 -10.77
N GLY A 105 7.63 -13.37 -9.54
CA GLY A 105 6.98 -12.95 -8.30
C GLY A 105 7.57 -11.72 -7.62
N ALA A 106 8.81 -11.32 -7.89
CA ALA A 106 9.50 -10.27 -7.14
C ALA A 106 8.75 -8.92 -7.16
N ASP A 107 8.42 -8.39 -8.34
CA ASP A 107 7.70 -7.11 -8.46
C ASP A 107 6.30 -7.16 -7.83
N LEU A 108 5.62 -8.31 -7.98
CA LEU A 108 4.31 -8.54 -7.35
C LEU A 108 4.44 -8.54 -5.84
N TRP A 109 5.52 -9.10 -5.29
CA TRP A 109 5.77 -9.13 -3.85
C TRP A 109 5.99 -7.72 -3.29
N GLU A 110 6.82 -6.91 -3.94
CA GLU A 110 7.10 -5.52 -3.53
C GLU A 110 5.84 -4.66 -3.49
N THR A 111 4.87 -4.92 -4.38
CA THR A 111 3.61 -4.17 -4.42
C THR A 111 2.53 -4.76 -3.50
N THR A 112 2.40 -6.09 -3.41
CA THR A 112 1.33 -6.72 -2.61
C THR A 112 1.64 -6.76 -1.11
N ARG A 113 2.92 -6.89 -0.73
CA ARG A 113 3.30 -7.04 0.69
C ARG A 113 2.95 -5.81 1.54
N PRO A 114 3.28 -4.56 1.15
CA PRO A 114 2.89 -3.36 1.91
C PRO A 114 1.37 -3.21 2.01
N LEU A 115 0.63 -3.56 0.94
CA LEU A 115 -0.83 -3.54 0.93
C LEU A 115 -1.41 -4.53 1.94
N VAL A 116 -0.89 -5.76 2.00
CA VAL A 116 -1.32 -6.77 2.99
C VAL A 116 -1.07 -6.28 4.41
N ASP A 117 0.11 -5.73 4.68
CA ASP A 117 0.47 -5.23 6.00
C ASP A 117 -0.45 -4.04 6.39
N ARG A 118 -0.79 -3.17 5.44
CA ARG A 118 -1.71 -2.05 5.69
C ARG A 118 -3.16 -2.52 5.94
N VAL A 119 -3.65 -3.50 5.20
CA VAL A 119 -4.99 -4.10 5.45
C VAL A 119 -5.03 -4.75 6.83
N ARG A 120 -3.99 -5.50 7.22
CA ARG A 120 -3.91 -6.08 8.58
C ARG A 120 -3.93 -5.01 9.67
N ALA A 121 -3.13 -3.96 9.50
CA ALA A 121 -3.12 -2.83 10.44
C ALA A 121 -4.52 -2.19 10.55
N GLY A 122 -5.19 -1.95 9.42
CA GLY A 122 -6.53 -1.37 9.40
C GLY A 122 -7.59 -2.25 10.08
N VAL A 123 -7.51 -3.57 9.93
CA VAL A 123 -8.41 -4.50 10.63
C VAL A 123 -8.16 -4.46 12.15
N VAL A 124 -6.89 -4.43 12.58
CA VAL A 124 -6.53 -4.31 14.00
C VAL A 124 -7.00 -2.98 14.59
N GLU A 125 -6.73 -1.86 13.90
CA GLU A 125 -7.16 -0.51 14.29
C GLU A 125 -8.68 -0.45 14.48
N ALA A 126 -9.45 -1.07 13.58
CA ALA A 126 -10.91 -1.04 13.63
C ALA A 126 -11.55 -1.96 14.69
N LEU A 127 -10.88 -3.05 15.09
CA LEU A 127 -11.44 -4.04 16.03
C LEU A 127 -10.86 -3.95 17.43
N ALA A 128 -9.66 -3.42 17.59
CA ALA A 128 -8.95 -3.37 18.86
C ALA A 128 -8.15 -2.07 19.04
N PRO A 129 -8.77 -0.87 18.93
CA PRO A 129 -8.06 0.41 18.94
C PRO A 129 -7.30 0.71 20.25
N ALA A 130 -7.62 0.01 21.35
CA ALA A 130 -6.97 0.22 22.65
C ALA A 130 -6.92 -1.02 23.57
N ASP A 131 -7.31 -2.21 23.10
CA ASP A 131 -7.32 -3.45 23.89
C ASP A 131 -6.30 -4.45 23.36
N ARG A 132 -5.21 -4.62 24.12
CA ARG A 132 -4.10 -5.52 23.77
C ARG A 132 -4.51 -6.99 23.68
N LYS A 133 -5.48 -7.43 24.47
CA LYS A 133 -5.97 -8.82 24.43
C LYS A 133 -6.82 -9.04 23.17
N ALA A 134 -7.72 -8.11 22.88
CA ALA A 134 -8.49 -8.12 21.63
C ALA A 134 -7.57 -8.05 20.39
N GLU A 135 -6.55 -7.19 20.42
CA GLU A 135 -5.55 -7.08 19.37
C GLU A 135 -4.84 -8.41 19.11
N THR A 136 -4.43 -9.11 20.19
CA THR A 136 -3.77 -10.42 20.07
C THR A 136 -4.71 -11.43 19.40
N GLY A 137 -5.99 -11.47 19.80
CA GLY A 137 -6.99 -12.35 19.18
C GLY A 137 -7.19 -12.06 17.69
N VAL A 138 -7.35 -10.79 17.32
CA VAL A 138 -7.49 -10.35 15.93
C VAL A 138 -6.27 -10.74 15.10
N ARG A 139 -5.06 -10.51 15.62
CA ARG A 139 -3.81 -10.87 14.92
C ARG A 139 -3.70 -12.38 14.69
N LEU A 140 -4.12 -13.21 15.64
CA LEU A 140 -4.15 -14.67 15.46
C LEU A 140 -5.09 -15.09 14.34
N LEU A 141 -6.30 -14.51 14.27
CA LEU A 141 -7.23 -14.75 13.16
C LEU A 141 -6.64 -14.29 11.81
N LEU A 142 -5.93 -13.16 11.76
CA LEU A 142 -5.26 -12.68 10.54
C LEU A 142 -4.08 -13.55 10.09
N LEU A 143 -3.52 -14.39 10.97
CA LEU A 143 -2.49 -15.38 10.63
C LEU A 143 -3.08 -16.64 9.98
N ASP A 144 -4.35 -16.94 10.25
CA ASP A 144 -5.08 -18.04 9.61
C ASP A 144 -5.51 -17.72 8.17
N ALA A 145 -5.41 -16.47 7.73
CA ALA A 145 -5.78 -16.07 6.38
C ALA A 145 -4.83 -16.65 5.31
N VAL A 146 -5.42 -17.14 4.24
CA VAL A 146 -4.82 -17.25 2.91
C VAL A 146 -5.16 -15.96 2.15
N LEU A 147 -4.18 -15.33 1.51
CA LEU A 147 -4.27 -13.93 1.11
C LEU A 147 -4.93 -13.71 -0.26
N GLY A 148 -5.50 -14.78 -0.84
CA GLY A 148 -6.24 -14.74 -2.10
C GLY A 148 -5.46 -14.04 -3.20
N GLN A 149 -6.03 -12.97 -3.78
CA GLN A 149 -5.38 -12.20 -4.83
C GLN A 149 -4.01 -11.62 -4.44
N HIS A 150 -3.75 -11.40 -3.15
CA HIS A 150 -2.46 -10.91 -2.66
C HIS A 150 -1.41 -12.03 -2.44
N ASP A 151 -1.75 -13.31 -2.65
CA ASP A 151 -0.77 -14.40 -2.80
C ASP A 151 -0.24 -14.50 -4.26
N ALA A 152 -0.67 -13.63 -5.18
CA ALA A 152 -0.32 -13.65 -6.61
C ALA A 152 1.18 -13.74 -6.90
N ALA A 153 2.04 -13.14 -6.07
CA ALA A 153 3.50 -13.27 -6.22
C ALA A 153 3.99 -14.72 -6.12
N TRP A 154 3.48 -15.46 -5.12
CA TRP A 154 3.82 -16.87 -4.93
C TRP A 154 3.18 -17.76 -5.98
N ILE A 155 1.92 -17.50 -6.33
CA ILE A 155 1.23 -18.28 -7.37
C ILE A 155 1.87 -18.05 -8.73
N SER A 156 2.24 -16.82 -9.08
CA SER A 156 2.96 -16.54 -10.34
C SER A 156 4.32 -17.23 -10.38
N ALA A 157 5.05 -17.32 -9.26
CA ALA A 157 6.34 -18.00 -9.23
C ALA A 157 6.22 -19.53 -9.26
N LEU A 158 5.05 -20.08 -8.97
CA LEU A 158 4.80 -21.52 -8.83
C LEU A 158 3.62 -21.99 -9.71
N ASP A 159 3.32 -21.26 -10.78
CA ASP A 159 2.15 -21.46 -11.66
C ASP A 159 2.06 -22.87 -12.27
N THR A 160 3.20 -23.51 -12.49
CA THR A 160 3.31 -24.90 -12.97
C THR A 160 2.99 -25.98 -11.93
N ALA A 161 2.70 -25.62 -10.68
CA ALA A 161 2.43 -26.57 -9.61
C ALA A 161 0.92 -26.88 -9.48
N PRO A 162 0.44 -28.05 -9.94
CA PRO A 162 -0.99 -28.37 -9.98
C PRO A 162 -1.64 -28.49 -8.60
N GLU A 163 -0.86 -28.72 -7.53
CA GLU A 163 -1.42 -28.67 -6.17
C GLU A 163 -1.88 -27.26 -5.76
N LEU A 164 -1.41 -26.22 -6.45
CA LEU A 164 -1.79 -24.84 -6.19
C LEU A 164 -2.97 -24.36 -7.04
N ASP A 165 -3.53 -25.20 -7.93
CA ASP A 165 -4.65 -24.83 -8.81
C ASP A 165 -5.83 -24.22 -8.04
N GLY A 166 -6.19 -24.80 -6.89
CA GLY A 166 -7.26 -24.30 -6.04
C GLY A 166 -6.95 -22.91 -5.46
N LEU A 167 -5.72 -22.72 -4.97
CA LEU A 167 -5.25 -21.42 -4.46
C LEU A 167 -5.21 -20.37 -5.57
N ALA A 168 -4.72 -20.75 -6.75
CA ALA A 168 -4.66 -19.91 -7.93
C ALA A 168 -6.08 -19.47 -8.37
N GLU A 169 -7.04 -20.38 -8.33
CA GLU A 169 -8.42 -20.08 -8.68
C GLU A 169 -9.08 -19.10 -7.71
N VAL A 170 -8.89 -19.30 -6.40
CA VAL A 170 -9.37 -18.34 -5.39
C VAL A 170 -8.69 -16.98 -5.57
N ALA A 171 -7.38 -16.94 -5.79
CA ALA A 171 -6.67 -15.68 -6.04
C ALA A 171 -7.24 -14.92 -7.25
N ARG A 172 -7.63 -15.62 -8.31
CA ARG A 172 -8.26 -15.03 -9.51
C ARG A 172 -9.70 -14.59 -9.31
N THR A 173 -10.39 -15.06 -8.28
CA THR A 173 -11.84 -14.88 -8.16
C THR A 173 -12.31 -14.18 -6.89
N ALA A 174 -11.49 -14.07 -5.84
CA ALA A 174 -11.85 -13.43 -4.58
C ALA A 174 -10.68 -12.80 -3.82
N GLY A 175 -10.99 -12.19 -2.68
CA GLY A 175 -10.06 -11.64 -1.72
C GLY A 175 -9.51 -12.70 -0.76
N TRP A 176 -9.26 -12.31 0.48
CA TRP A 176 -8.69 -13.18 1.51
C TRP A 176 -9.68 -14.23 1.94
N TRP A 177 -9.19 -15.35 2.47
CA TRP A 177 -10.07 -16.39 2.98
C TRP A 177 -9.40 -17.19 4.11
N TRP A 178 -10.22 -17.75 4.99
CA TRP A 178 -9.82 -18.45 6.19
C TRP A 178 -10.28 -19.90 6.12
N PRO A 179 -9.36 -20.86 5.90
CA PRO A 179 -9.70 -22.26 5.86
C PRO A 179 -9.70 -22.88 7.26
N TYR A 180 -10.87 -23.28 7.76
CA TYR A 180 -11.02 -24.10 8.97
C TYR A 180 -11.52 -25.50 8.62
N ALA A 181 -11.47 -26.43 9.57
CA ALA A 181 -11.80 -27.84 9.33
C ALA A 181 -13.22 -28.05 8.77
N SER A 182 -14.22 -27.31 9.25
CA SER A 182 -15.62 -27.46 8.86
C SER A 182 -16.17 -26.29 8.04
N VAL A 183 -15.54 -25.12 8.10
CA VAL A 183 -16.00 -23.90 7.43
C VAL A 183 -14.84 -23.19 6.73
N ALA A 184 -15.10 -22.62 5.55
CA ALA A 184 -14.22 -21.61 4.96
C ALA A 184 -14.93 -20.25 4.96
N VAL A 185 -14.26 -19.19 5.44
CA VAL A 185 -14.78 -17.82 5.33
C VAL A 185 -14.02 -17.12 4.22
N VAL A 186 -14.72 -16.50 3.27
CA VAL A 186 -14.15 -15.80 2.12
C VAL A 186 -14.54 -14.32 2.19
N ALA A 187 -13.57 -13.43 2.07
CA ALA A 187 -13.82 -12.01 1.90
C ALA A 187 -13.97 -11.66 0.41
N GLU A 188 -14.94 -10.82 0.10
CA GLU A 188 -15.03 -10.11 -1.18
C GLU A 188 -13.76 -9.26 -1.40
N ARG A 189 -13.55 -8.83 -2.65
CA ARG A 189 -12.46 -7.91 -2.99
C ARG A 189 -12.83 -6.47 -2.63
N PRO A 190 -11.84 -5.57 -2.53
CA PRO A 190 -12.15 -4.14 -2.47
C PRO A 190 -12.96 -3.70 -3.69
N VAL A 191 -13.85 -2.74 -3.52
CA VAL A 191 -14.56 -2.06 -4.61
C VAL A 191 -13.72 -0.96 -5.25
N GLU A 192 -12.77 -0.39 -4.50
CA GLU A 192 -11.84 0.64 -4.97
C GLU A 192 -10.40 0.33 -4.52
N LEU A 193 -9.43 0.58 -5.39
CA LEU A 193 -8.00 0.47 -5.11
C LEU A 193 -7.25 1.53 -5.94
N HIS A 194 -6.64 2.50 -5.25
CA HIS A 194 -5.89 3.60 -5.82
C HIS A 194 -4.45 3.58 -5.33
N ARG A 195 -3.51 3.79 -6.25
CA ARG A 195 -2.09 3.65 -5.99
C ARG A 195 -1.29 4.70 -6.74
N ASP A 196 -0.17 5.09 -6.16
CA ASP A 196 0.84 5.90 -6.84
C ASP A 196 1.65 5.05 -7.84
N GLU A 197 2.54 5.70 -8.60
CA GLU A 197 3.41 5.03 -9.58
C GLU A 197 4.36 4.00 -8.95
N ALA A 198 4.64 4.13 -7.65
CA ALA A 198 5.43 3.17 -6.87
C ALA A 198 4.60 2.00 -6.33
N GLY A 199 3.28 1.96 -6.59
CA GLY A 199 2.37 0.90 -6.15
C GLY A 199 1.94 1.01 -4.68
N ARG A 200 2.19 2.14 -4.01
CA ARG A 200 1.71 2.40 -2.64
C ARG A 200 0.29 2.93 -2.68
N LEU A 201 -0.48 2.70 -1.62
CA LEU A 201 -1.84 3.27 -1.52
C LEU A 201 -1.77 4.80 -1.56
N ASP A 202 -2.53 5.42 -2.44
CA ASP A 202 -2.53 6.87 -2.61
C ASP A 202 -3.86 7.37 -3.19
N ARG A 203 -4.50 8.32 -2.50
CA ARG A 203 -5.63 9.11 -2.99
C ARG A 203 -5.83 10.34 -2.13
N GLY A 204 -5.94 11.51 -2.76
CA GLY A 204 -6.06 12.80 -2.07
C GLY A 204 -7.50 13.25 -1.74
N ASP A 205 -8.51 12.63 -2.35
CA ASP A 205 -9.92 13.05 -2.31
C ASP A 205 -10.88 11.96 -1.81
N GLY A 206 -10.36 10.89 -1.22
CA GLY A 206 -11.15 9.75 -0.77
C GLY A 206 -10.31 8.56 -0.31
N PRO A 207 -10.93 7.41 -0.06
CA PRO A 207 -10.21 6.21 0.35
C PRO A 207 -9.34 5.68 -0.78
N ALA A 208 -8.08 5.36 -0.45
CA ALA A 208 -7.18 4.69 -1.37
C ALA A 208 -7.54 3.20 -1.54
N LEU A 209 -8.27 2.62 -0.56
CA LEU A 209 -8.84 1.30 -0.65
C LEU A 209 -10.19 1.28 0.08
N ALA A 210 -11.23 0.72 -0.54
CA ALA A 210 -12.55 0.60 0.07
C ALA A 210 -13.20 -0.76 -0.21
N PHE A 211 -13.97 -1.26 0.74
CA PHE A 211 -14.85 -2.42 0.61
C PHE A 211 -16.32 -2.00 0.66
N SER A 212 -17.22 -2.88 0.20
CA SER A 212 -18.65 -2.59 0.08
C SER A 212 -19.37 -2.36 1.42
N ASP A 213 -18.80 -2.83 2.53
CA ASP A 213 -19.32 -2.64 3.89
C ASP A 213 -18.82 -1.35 4.57
N GLY A 214 -18.11 -0.49 3.82
CA GLY A 214 -17.55 0.75 4.34
C GLY A 214 -16.21 0.59 5.06
N PHE A 215 -15.63 -0.62 5.15
CA PHE A 215 -14.24 -0.73 5.57
C PHE A 215 -13.33 -0.07 4.54
N ALA A 216 -12.62 0.99 4.96
CA ALA A 216 -11.84 1.82 4.06
C ALA A 216 -10.50 2.24 4.68
N LEU A 217 -9.47 2.36 3.85
CA LEU A 217 -8.13 2.81 4.21
C LEU A 217 -7.78 4.05 3.38
N HIS A 218 -7.39 5.12 4.07
CA HIS A 218 -6.96 6.38 3.46
C HIS A 218 -5.44 6.46 3.53
N ALA A 219 -4.83 6.96 2.47
CA ALA A 219 -3.38 7.11 2.39
C ALA A 219 -2.99 8.21 1.39
N TRP A 220 -1.92 8.93 1.73
CA TRP A 220 -1.27 9.92 0.88
C TRP A 220 0.15 9.44 0.56
N ARG A 221 0.44 9.07 -0.69
CA ARG A 221 1.73 8.53 -1.16
C ARG A 221 2.29 7.40 -0.29
N GLY A 222 1.40 6.53 0.17
CA GLY A 222 1.71 5.41 1.07
C GLY A 222 1.68 5.72 2.56
N LEU A 223 1.63 7.00 2.98
CA LEU A 223 1.45 7.38 4.38
C LEU A 223 -0.02 7.18 4.78
N PRO A 224 -0.34 6.33 5.78
CA PRO A 224 -1.69 6.23 6.30
C PRO A 224 -2.13 7.55 6.94
N VAL A 225 -3.29 8.06 6.53
CA VAL A 225 -3.86 9.29 7.08
C VAL A 225 -5.31 9.04 7.55
N PRO A 226 -5.83 9.80 8.52
CA PRO A 226 -7.27 9.77 8.82
C PRO A 226 -8.09 10.24 7.61
N GLY A 227 -9.28 9.65 7.38
CA GLY A 227 -10.17 10.11 6.30
C GLY A 227 -10.55 11.58 6.45
N ALA A 228 -10.95 11.98 7.67
CA ALA A 228 -11.26 13.37 8.01
C ALA A 228 -10.07 14.34 7.88
N PHE A 229 -8.83 13.84 7.76
CA PHE A 229 -7.69 14.69 7.45
C PHE A 229 -7.72 15.16 5.99
N LEU A 230 -8.11 14.29 5.05
CA LEU A 230 -8.21 14.65 3.62
C LEU A 230 -9.27 15.72 3.37
N ASP A 231 -10.42 15.63 4.04
CA ASP A 231 -11.51 16.61 3.93
C ASP A 231 -11.07 18.05 4.30
N ARG A 232 -10.06 18.18 5.15
CA ARG A 232 -9.54 19.49 5.60
C ARG A 232 -8.53 20.09 4.63
N LEU A 233 -7.94 19.31 3.72
CA LEU A 233 -6.88 19.76 2.82
C LEU A 233 -7.31 20.94 1.94
N GLY A 234 -8.57 20.98 1.50
CA GLY A 234 -9.13 22.09 0.71
C GLY A 234 -9.30 23.41 1.47
N THR A 235 -9.16 23.41 2.80
CA THR A 235 -9.40 24.57 3.69
C THR A 235 -8.14 25.03 4.43
N LEU A 236 -6.99 24.52 4.03
CA LEU A 236 -5.71 24.83 4.68
C LEU A 236 -5.40 26.32 4.64
N THR A 237 -4.70 26.77 5.68
CA THR A 237 -4.05 28.08 5.78
C THR A 237 -2.65 27.87 6.33
N PRO A 238 -1.71 28.82 6.16
CA PRO A 238 -0.38 28.70 6.76
C PRO A 238 -0.41 28.51 8.28
N GLN A 239 -1.38 29.12 8.97
CA GLN A 239 -1.54 28.98 10.42
C GLN A 239 -1.97 27.57 10.81
N LEU A 240 -2.90 26.95 10.07
CA LEU A 240 -3.32 25.56 10.29
C LEU A 240 -2.15 24.59 10.04
N ILE A 241 -1.37 24.82 9.00
CA ILE A 241 -0.18 24.02 8.68
C ILE A 241 0.86 24.13 9.81
N ARG A 242 1.15 25.34 10.31
CA ARG A 242 2.09 25.55 11.43
C ARG A 242 1.60 24.93 12.74
N ALA A 243 0.29 24.89 12.97
CA ALA A 243 -0.31 24.39 14.20
C ALA A 243 -0.45 22.86 14.25
N GLU A 244 -0.33 22.16 13.11
CA GLU A 244 -0.37 20.69 13.08
C GLU A 244 0.87 20.14 13.81
N GLU A 245 0.66 19.36 14.87
CA GLU A 245 1.74 18.83 15.70
C GLU A 245 2.41 17.63 15.03
N ASN A 246 1.63 16.80 14.32
CA ASN A 246 2.16 15.62 13.65
C ASN A 246 2.97 16.02 12.41
N ALA A 247 4.29 15.83 12.48
CA ALA A 247 5.22 16.17 11.41
C ALA A 247 4.88 15.53 10.06
N GLU A 248 4.46 14.26 10.06
CA GLU A 248 4.08 13.55 8.83
C GLU A 248 2.83 14.16 8.19
N LEU A 249 1.81 14.48 9.00
CA LEU A 249 0.59 15.14 8.50
C LEU A 249 0.87 16.56 8.02
N ARG A 250 1.68 17.32 8.76
CA ARG A 250 2.09 18.67 8.37
C ARG A 250 2.85 18.68 7.04
N ARG A 251 3.69 17.68 6.79
CA ARG A 251 4.37 17.49 5.51
C ARG A 251 3.39 17.23 4.37
N VAL A 252 2.37 16.40 4.59
CA VAL A 252 1.29 16.22 3.61
C VAL A 252 0.54 17.52 3.35
N MET A 253 0.24 18.29 4.40
CA MET A 253 -0.43 19.59 4.24
C MET A 253 0.41 20.56 3.42
N LEU A 254 1.72 20.67 3.68
CA LEU A 254 2.63 21.52 2.89
C LEU A 254 2.69 21.09 1.41
N GLU A 255 2.78 19.78 1.18
CA GLU A 255 2.83 19.23 -0.17
C GLU A 255 1.52 19.46 -0.95
N PHE A 256 0.37 19.27 -0.30
CA PHE A 256 -0.94 19.57 -0.88
C PHE A 256 -1.12 21.08 -1.12
N TYR A 257 -0.71 21.92 -0.17
CA TYR A 257 -0.92 23.37 -0.23
C TYR A 257 -0.10 24.05 -1.32
N GLY A 258 1.06 23.48 -1.65
CA GLY A 258 2.08 24.12 -2.47
C GLY A 258 3.01 24.95 -1.61
N TYR A 259 4.31 24.71 -1.77
CA TYR A 259 5.32 25.42 -1.00
C TYR A 259 5.48 26.89 -1.44
N ASP A 260 5.26 27.17 -2.72
CA ASP A 260 5.19 28.50 -3.31
C ASP A 260 4.13 29.34 -2.59
N ARG A 261 2.88 28.86 -2.57
CA ARG A 261 1.76 29.52 -1.91
C ARG A 261 2.00 29.65 -0.41
N TYR A 262 2.55 28.62 0.22
CA TYR A 262 2.87 28.67 1.65
C TYR A 262 3.92 29.75 1.95
N LEU A 263 5.01 29.85 1.18
CA LEU A 263 6.05 30.87 1.40
C LEU A 263 5.48 32.28 1.28
N GLU A 264 4.70 32.54 0.24
CA GLU A 264 4.05 33.84 0.00
C GLU A 264 3.07 34.23 1.13
N GLU A 265 2.19 33.32 1.52
CA GLU A 265 1.11 33.63 2.45
C GLU A 265 1.51 33.51 3.93
N SER A 266 2.59 32.79 4.24
CA SER A 266 3.03 32.56 5.62
C SER A 266 3.88 33.72 6.18
N GLY A 267 4.27 34.68 5.34
CA GLY A 267 5.21 35.74 5.70
C GLY A 267 6.61 35.20 5.96
N ALA A 268 7.04 34.17 5.22
CA ALA A 268 8.41 33.68 5.29
C ALA A 268 9.36 34.75 4.76
N GLU A 269 10.55 34.86 5.36
CA GLU A 269 11.61 35.74 4.87
C GLU A 269 12.73 34.90 4.24
N PRO A 270 13.33 35.35 3.12
CA PRO A 270 14.45 34.66 2.50
C PRO A 270 15.67 34.71 3.42
N VAL A 271 16.37 33.57 3.55
CA VAL A 271 17.59 33.45 4.37
C VAL A 271 18.86 33.81 3.60
N HIS A 272 18.86 33.68 2.27
CA HIS A 272 19.98 34.06 1.41
C HIS A 272 19.50 34.37 -0.01
N ARG A 273 20.17 35.28 -0.72
CA ARG A 273 19.93 35.56 -2.13
C ARG A 273 21.26 35.83 -2.84
N ASP A 274 21.47 35.19 -3.97
CA ASP A 274 22.60 35.43 -4.87
C ASP A 274 22.17 35.29 -6.33
N GLU A 275 23.13 35.33 -7.26
CA GLU A 275 22.88 35.18 -8.69
C GLU A 275 22.25 33.83 -9.09
N THR A 276 22.34 32.79 -8.27
CA THR A 276 21.81 31.46 -8.58
C THR A 276 20.35 31.27 -8.13
N GLY A 277 19.87 32.09 -7.19
CA GLY A 277 18.49 32.03 -6.72
C GLY A 277 18.26 32.63 -5.33
N VAL A 278 17.12 32.27 -4.73
CA VAL A 278 16.74 32.68 -3.37
C VAL A 278 16.60 31.44 -2.49
N LEU A 279 17.27 31.42 -1.34
CA LEU A 279 17.12 30.39 -0.33
C LEU A 279 16.06 30.82 0.68
N TRP A 280 15.09 29.94 0.89
CA TRP A 280 14.01 30.10 1.85
C TRP A 280 14.17 29.10 2.98
N ARG A 281 13.83 29.50 4.21
CA ARG A 281 13.80 28.60 5.37
C ARG A 281 12.52 28.83 6.17
N ILE A 282 11.77 27.77 6.35
CA ILE A 282 10.58 27.73 7.18
C ILE A 282 10.96 26.95 8.44
N ALA A 283 11.04 27.63 9.57
CA ALA A 283 11.22 26.97 10.85
C ALA A 283 9.95 26.16 11.20
N LEU A 284 10.12 24.88 11.50
CA LEU A 284 9.04 24.00 11.95
C LEU A 284 9.34 23.55 13.38
N PRO A 285 8.69 24.15 14.40
CA PRO A 285 8.93 23.78 15.79
C PRO A 285 8.73 22.27 16.04
N GLY A 286 9.74 21.62 16.62
CA GLY A 286 9.70 20.18 16.91
C GLY A 286 9.98 19.27 15.71
N ASP A 287 10.48 19.81 14.60
CA ASP A 287 10.78 19.07 13.37
C ASP A 287 11.96 19.68 12.59
N GLU A 288 12.38 19.04 11.51
CA GLU A 288 13.39 19.55 10.59
C GLU A 288 12.87 20.78 9.81
N ASP A 289 13.67 21.84 9.77
CA ASP A 289 13.35 23.05 8.99
C ASP A 289 13.06 22.74 7.53
N VAL A 290 12.05 23.42 6.99
CA VAL A 290 11.80 23.39 5.56
C VAL A 290 12.66 24.44 4.82
N VAL A 291 13.86 24.05 4.40
CA VAL A 291 14.70 24.77 3.40
C VAL A 291 14.36 24.48 1.93
N MET A 292 14.25 25.53 1.11
CA MET A 292 14.04 25.44 -0.33
C MET A 292 14.82 26.48 -1.12
N VAL A 293 15.15 26.18 -2.38
CA VAL A 293 15.67 27.17 -3.33
C VAL A 293 14.61 27.54 -4.35
N GLU A 294 14.38 28.83 -4.51
CA GLU A 294 13.62 29.43 -5.60
C GLU A 294 14.57 29.74 -6.75
N VAL A 295 14.28 29.16 -7.92
CA VAL A 295 15.05 29.33 -9.15
C VAL A 295 14.12 29.63 -10.32
N VAL A 296 14.59 30.44 -11.26
CA VAL A 296 13.88 30.68 -12.52
C VAL A 296 14.50 29.81 -13.60
N ASN A 297 13.69 29.14 -14.41
CA ASN A 297 14.20 28.30 -15.49
C ASN A 297 15.04 29.13 -16.47
N SER A 298 16.27 28.67 -16.73
CA SER A 298 17.19 29.36 -17.63
C SER A 298 16.80 29.23 -19.11
N THR A 299 15.95 28.26 -19.45
CA THR A 299 15.40 28.10 -20.80
C THR A 299 13.94 28.55 -20.79
N PRO A 300 13.57 29.59 -21.55
CA PRO A 300 12.17 29.96 -21.74
C PRO A 300 11.39 28.78 -22.31
N GLU A 301 10.14 28.63 -21.87
CA GLU A 301 9.16 27.73 -22.47
C GLU A 301 8.95 28.11 -23.96
N PRO A 302 8.35 27.24 -24.80
CA PRO A 302 8.13 27.53 -26.22
C PRO A 302 7.35 28.82 -26.52
N ASP A 303 6.61 29.34 -25.54
CA ASP A 303 5.86 30.60 -25.60
C ASP A 303 6.67 31.83 -25.12
N GLY A 304 7.94 31.65 -24.76
CA GLY A 304 8.83 32.69 -24.27
C GLY A 304 8.71 33.00 -22.78
N THR A 305 7.88 32.29 -22.02
CA THR A 305 7.74 32.49 -20.58
C THR A 305 8.80 31.71 -19.80
N SER A 306 9.23 32.25 -18.65
CA SER A 306 10.08 31.51 -17.70
C SER A 306 9.24 31.13 -16.49
N ARG A 307 9.45 29.91 -15.99
CA ARG A 307 8.77 29.41 -14.78
C ARG A 307 9.69 29.51 -13.57
N THR A 308 9.13 29.96 -12.46
CA THR A 308 9.77 29.87 -11.15
C THR A 308 9.50 28.49 -10.57
N TYR A 309 10.56 27.86 -10.05
CA TYR A 309 10.51 26.57 -9.39
C TYR A 309 11.02 26.72 -7.96
N TRP A 310 10.40 26.00 -7.05
CA TRP A 310 10.84 25.88 -5.67
C TRP A 310 11.25 24.45 -5.40
N LEU A 311 12.54 24.24 -5.14
CA LEU A 311 13.11 22.91 -4.98
C LEU A 311 13.52 22.68 -3.53
N ARG A 312 13.07 21.56 -2.97
CA ARG A 312 13.47 21.09 -1.64
C ARG A 312 14.96 20.79 -1.64
N VAL A 313 15.70 21.31 -0.65
CA VAL A 313 17.13 21.08 -0.45
C VAL A 313 17.41 20.63 0.99
N PRO A 314 18.60 20.07 1.29
CA PRO A 314 18.96 19.66 2.64
C PRO A 314 18.78 20.79 3.68
N PRO A 315 18.38 20.47 4.92
CA PRO A 315 18.12 21.47 5.95
C PRO A 315 19.38 22.24 6.38
N ALA A 316 20.55 21.66 6.17
CA ALA A 316 21.85 22.25 6.49
C ALA A 316 22.32 23.27 5.45
N THR A 317 21.63 23.40 4.31
CA THR A 317 21.99 24.34 3.26
C THR A 317 21.91 25.78 3.75
N THR A 318 22.96 26.55 3.45
CA THR A 318 23.16 27.92 3.96
C THR A 318 23.13 29.00 2.89
N THR A 319 23.39 28.64 1.62
CA THR A 319 23.38 29.59 0.48
C THR A 319 22.51 29.10 -0.66
N ALA A 320 22.05 30.02 -1.51
CA ALA A 320 21.25 29.65 -2.69
C ALA A 320 22.08 28.82 -3.67
N ARG A 321 23.34 29.21 -3.94
CA ARG A 321 24.27 28.42 -4.78
C ARG A 321 24.44 26.99 -4.30
N GLU A 322 24.57 26.78 -2.99
CA GLU A 322 24.70 25.43 -2.43
C GLU A 322 23.46 24.58 -2.68
N GLY A 323 22.27 25.14 -2.46
CA GLY A 323 21.02 24.44 -2.71
C GLY A 323 20.83 24.12 -4.19
N VAL A 324 21.10 25.08 -5.09
CA VAL A 324 20.99 24.84 -6.53
C VAL A 324 21.99 23.79 -7.00
N ALA A 325 23.26 23.86 -6.59
CA ALA A 325 24.28 22.87 -6.93
C ALA A 325 23.87 21.44 -6.49
N TRP A 326 23.28 21.31 -5.30
CA TRP A 326 22.79 20.04 -4.78
C TRP A 326 21.71 19.42 -5.68
N THR A 327 20.81 20.22 -6.25
CA THR A 327 19.76 19.72 -7.17
C THR A 327 20.32 19.08 -8.45
N PHE A 328 21.57 19.40 -8.81
CA PHE A 328 22.30 18.78 -9.92
C PHE A 328 23.28 17.68 -9.46
N GLY A 329 23.31 17.35 -8.17
CA GLY A 329 24.27 16.39 -7.60
C GLY A 329 25.71 16.90 -7.60
N LEU A 330 25.91 18.23 -7.61
CA LEU A 330 27.21 18.88 -7.68
C LEU A 330 27.58 19.54 -6.34
N ARG A 331 28.88 19.80 -6.17
CA ARG A 331 29.38 20.65 -5.08
C ARG A 331 29.28 22.12 -5.48
N PRO A 332 29.08 23.05 -4.53
CA PRO A 332 28.90 24.48 -4.84
C PRO A 332 30.08 25.08 -5.59
N GLU A 333 31.31 24.64 -5.30
CA GLU A 333 32.54 25.17 -5.92
C GLU A 333 32.72 24.72 -7.37
N VAL A 334 32.00 23.67 -7.79
CA VAL A 334 32.05 23.10 -9.15
C VAL A 334 30.86 23.59 -9.98
N TYR A 335 29.86 24.21 -9.35
CA TYR A 335 28.67 24.68 -10.02
C TYR A 335 28.91 26.02 -10.72
N GLU A 336 29.16 25.94 -12.03
CA GLU A 336 29.26 27.09 -12.94
C GLU A 336 28.03 27.13 -13.86
N PRO A 337 26.98 27.91 -13.53
CA PRO A 337 25.85 28.05 -14.44
C PRO A 337 26.30 28.73 -15.74
N LEU A 338 26.05 28.08 -16.89
CA LEU A 338 26.24 28.68 -18.21
C LEU A 338 25.40 29.96 -18.27
N ARG A 339 26.07 31.09 -18.53
CA ARG A 339 25.58 32.47 -18.51
C ARG A 339 24.05 32.64 -18.69
N GLN A 340 23.47 33.32 -17.71
CA GLN A 340 22.18 34.00 -17.77
C GLN A 340 22.11 34.90 -19.02
N THR A 341 21.09 34.70 -19.85
CA THR A 341 20.67 35.68 -20.87
C THR A 341 19.43 36.39 -20.41
#